data_AF-A0A141REZ6-F1
#
_entry.id   AF-A0A141REZ6-F1
#
_cell.length_a   1.000
_cell.length_b   1.000
_cell.length_c   1.000
_cell.angle_alpha   90.00
_cell.angle_beta   90.00
_cell.angle_gamma   90.00
#
_symmetry.space_group_name_H-M   'P 1'
#
loop_
_entity.id
_entity.type
_entity.pdbx_description
1 polymer ?
#
loop_
_entity_poly.entity_id
_entity_poly.type
_entity_poly.pdbx_seq_one_letter_code
_entity_poly.pdbx_strand_id
1 'polypeptide(L)'
;MQLGVIADDFTGATDIASFLVRNGMPTVQLNGVPTRDLPLTSEAVVISLKTRSCPAEMAVSQSLAALRWLQAQGCQQFYFKYCSTFDSTAQGNIGPVLDALLAELGETRTVISPALPVNGRTVYQGYLFVGEQLLNESGMRHHPVTPMEDAHLGRLIERQGRGKAALIAWPIVARGPEAVAAALAAVNDPAVRYVVLDALSEQDLLT
;
A
#
# COMPACT_ATOMS: atom_id res chain seq x y z
N MET A 1 -7.88 -0.18 19.65
CA MET A 1 -6.90 0.21 18.64
C MET A 1 -7.55 -0.02 17.28
N GLN A 2 -7.59 0.99 16.41
CA GLN A 2 -8.38 0.91 15.18
C GLN A 2 -7.53 0.47 13.99
N LEU A 3 -6.31 1.02 13.86
CA LEU A 3 -5.48 0.86 12.66
C LEU A 3 -4.09 0.27 12.96
N GLY A 4 -3.74 -0.82 12.29
CA GLY A 4 -2.40 -1.39 12.28
C GLY A 4 -1.72 -1.17 10.93
N VAL A 5 -0.63 -0.43 10.90
CA VAL A 5 0.16 -0.17 9.69
C VAL A 5 1.42 -1.05 9.69
N ILE A 6 1.69 -1.71 8.58
CA ILE A 6 2.93 -2.45 8.32
C ILE A 6 3.67 -1.70 7.22
N ALA A 7 4.80 -1.09 7.53
CA ALA A 7 5.58 -0.30 6.58
C ALA A 7 6.85 -1.02 6.15
N ASP A 8 7.16 -0.97 4.85
CA ASP A 8 8.29 -1.70 4.24
C ASP A 8 9.67 -1.08 4.51
N ASP A 9 9.71 0.14 5.03
CA ASP A 9 10.90 0.89 5.41
C ASP A 9 10.68 1.78 6.65
N PHE A 10 11.72 2.49 7.06
CA PHE A 10 11.68 3.42 8.18
C PHE A 10 11.11 4.79 7.82
N THR A 11 11.54 5.36 6.70
CA THR A 11 11.13 6.71 6.31
C THR A 11 9.65 6.76 5.95
N GLY A 12 9.15 5.78 5.20
CA GLY A 12 7.73 5.65 4.89
C GLY A 12 6.85 5.33 6.10
N ALA A 13 7.39 4.66 7.13
CA ALA A 13 6.71 4.48 8.41
C ALA A 13 6.50 5.81 9.15
N THR A 14 7.55 6.64 9.22
CA THR A 14 7.45 7.95 9.86
C THR A 14 6.57 8.91 9.06
N ASP A 15 6.63 8.84 7.73
CA ASP A 15 5.78 9.62 6.84
C ASP A 15 4.29 9.36 7.09
N ILE A 16 3.85 8.09 7.02
CA ILE A 16 2.45 7.75 7.28
C ILE A 16 2.04 8.05 8.73
N ALA A 17 2.91 7.80 9.71
CA ALA A 17 2.62 8.16 11.10
C ALA A 17 2.39 9.68 11.26
N SER A 18 3.16 10.51 10.54
CA SER A 18 2.97 11.96 10.54
C SER A 18 1.63 12.35 9.93
N PHE A 19 1.22 11.74 8.82
CA PHE A 19 -0.10 11.97 8.22
C PHE A 19 -1.25 11.57 9.15
N LEU A 20 -1.14 10.43 9.83
CA LEU A 20 -2.17 9.98 10.79
C LEU A 20 -2.32 10.98 11.95
N VAL A 21 -1.20 11.40 12.56
CA VAL A 21 -1.22 12.38 13.67
C VAL A 21 -1.77 13.73 13.21
N ARG A 22 -1.35 14.22 12.04
CA ARG A 22 -1.85 15.49 11.48
C ARG A 22 -3.35 15.47 11.20
N ASN A 23 -3.91 14.30 10.91
CA ASN A 23 -5.35 14.11 10.70
C ASN A 23 -6.08 13.63 11.97
N GLY A 24 -5.48 13.81 13.15
CA GLY A 24 -6.16 13.63 14.43
C GLY A 24 -6.14 12.23 15.02
N MET A 25 -5.37 11.30 14.45
CA MET A 25 -5.24 9.92 14.96
C MET A 25 -3.94 9.73 15.77
N PRO A 26 -3.99 9.64 17.11
CA PRO A 26 -2.81 9.38 17.93
C PRO A 26 -2.12 8.09 17.50
N THR A 27 -0.85 8.19 17.14
CA THR A 27 -0.10 7.10 16.49
C THR A 27 1.22 6.86 17.21
N VAL A 28 1.56 5.59 17.41
CA VAL A 28 2.90 5.16 17.82
C VAL A 28 3.60 4.46 16.66
N GLN A 29 4.87 4.77 16.43
CA GLN A 29 5.73 4.00 15.52
C GLN A 29 6.64 3.08 16.34
N LEU A 30 6.68 1.80 15.95
CA LEU A 30 7.55 0.78 16.51
C LEU A 30 8.51 0.30 15.41
N ASN A 31 9.79 0.16 15.76
CA ASN A 31 10.81 -0.27 14.82
C ASN A 31 11.05 -1.77 14.99
N GLY A 32 10.58 -2.55 14.01
CA GLY A 32 10.51 -4.01 14.09
C GLY A 32 9.30 -4.52 14.87
N VAL A 33 9.07 -5.82 14.79
CA VAL A 33 7.99 -6.50 15.51
C VAL A 33 8.35 -6.59 16.99
N PRO A 34 7.52 -6.07 17.91
CA PRO A 34 7.80 -6.17 19.34
C PRO A 34 7.80 -7.62 19.84
N THR A 35 8.71 -7.93 20.75
CA THR A 35 8.84 -9.27 21.38
C THR A 35 8.18 -9.36 22.75
N ARG A 36 7.61 -8.25 23.23
CA ARG A 36 7.00 -8.12 24.55
C ARG A 36 5.67 -7.42 24.38
N ASP A 37 4.76 -7.66 25.31
CA ASP A 37 3.55 -6.86 25.40
C ASP A 37 3.92 -5.42 25.73
N LEU A 38 3.34 -4.50 24.97
CA LEU A 38 3.48 -3.07 25.17
C LEU A 38 2.09 -2.53 25.52
N PRO A 39 1.91 -1.86 26.68
CA PRO A 39 0.65 -1.21 26.98
C PRO A 39 0.49 -0.02 26.02
N LEU A 40 -0.27 -0.23 24.95
CA LEU A 40 -0.51 0.78 23.93
C LEU A 40 -1.84 1.49 24.18
N THR A 41 -1.78 2.82 24.23
CA THR A 41 -2.96 3.69 24.36
C THR A 41 -3.29 4.43 23.05
N SER A 42 -2.52 4.22 21.99
CA SER A 42 -2.72 4.88 20.69
C SER A 42 -3.85 4.25 19.88
N GLU A 43 -4.44 5.06 19.00
CA GLU A 43 -5.50 4.60 18.08
C GLU A 43 -4.92 3.87 16.86
N ALA A 44 -3.70 4.25 16.45
CA ALA A 44 -2.93 3.57 15.43
C ALA A 44 -1.55 3.12 15.91
N VAL A 45 -1.04 2.07 15.29
CA VAL A 45 0.34 1.58 15.44
C VAL A 45 0.96 1.39 14.07
N VAL A 46 2.17 1.92 13.89
CA VAL A 46 2.97 1.70 12.69
C VAL A 46 4.16 0.82 13.02
N ILE A 47 4.21 -0.39 12.46
CA ILE A 47 5.39 -1.25 12.52
C ILE A 47 6.27 -0.94 11.31
N SER A 48 7.46 -0.39 11.57
CA SER A 48 8.48 -0.15 10.57
C SER A 48 9.36 -1.39 10.39
N LEU A 49 9.42 -1.92 9.17
CA LEU A 49 10.27 -3.03 8.78
C LEU A 49 11.38 -2.57 7.84
N LYS A 50 12.25 -3.50 7.44
CA LYS A 50 13.26 -3.30 6.39
C LYS A 50 13.06 -4.33 5.29
N THR A 51 11.86 -4.32 4.69
CA THR A 51 11.36 -5.40 3.85
C THR A 51 11.17 -5.02 2.38
N ARG A 52 11.46 -3.77 1.99
CA ARG A 52 11.34 -3.32 0.59
C ARG A 52 12.11 -4.19 -0.42
N SER A 53 13.40 -4.39 -0.17
CA SER A 53 14.34 -4.98 -1.14
C SER A 53 15.05 -6.23 -0.62
N CYS A 54 14.56 -6.78 0.48
CA CYS A 54 15.07 -8.04 1.00
C CYS A 54 14.45 -9.23 0.26
N PRO A 55 14.89 -10.49 0.46
CA PRO A 55 14.25 -11.65 -0.15
C PRO A 55 12.75 -11.70 0.19
N ALA A 56 11.91 -12.02 -0.80
CA ALA A 56 10.45 -12.01 -0.65
C ALA A 56 9.94 -12.88 0.50
N GLU A 57 10.55 -14.05 0.71
CA GLU A 57 10.21 -14.93 1.84
C GLU A 57 10.42 -14.25 3.20
N MET A 58 11.51 -13.47 3.34
CA MET A 58 11.78 -12.72 4.56
C MET A 58 10.79 -11.56 4.72
N ALA A 59 10.47 -10.85 3.64
CA ALA A 59 9.46 -9.78 3.66
C ALA A 59 8.09 -10.31 4.10
N VAL A 60 7.66 -11.42 3.52
CA VAL A 60 6.42 -12.11 3.90
C VAL A 60 6.45 -12.53 5.36
N SER A 61 7.51 -13.22 5.81
CA SER A 61 7.61 -13.70 7.19
C SER A 61 7.55 -12.54 8.20
N GLN A 62 8.24 -11.43 7.95
CA GLN A 62 8.23 -10.29 8.86
C GLN A 62 6.88 -9.55 8.85
N SER A 63 6.26 -9.39 7.68
CA SER A 63 4.94 -8.76 7.57
C SER A 63 3.84 -9.60 8.24
N LEU A 64 3.88 -10.93 8.14
CA LEU A 64 2.95 -11.81 8.86
C LEU A 64 3.16 -11.76 10.37
N ALA A 65 4.41 -11.70 10.84
CA ALA A 65 4.69 -11.52 12.26
C ALA A 65 4.17 -10.17 12.77
N ALA A 66 4.33 -9.09 11.99
CA ALA A 66 3.78 -7.78 12.29
C ALA A 66 2.24 -7.79 12.34
N LEU A 67 1.60 -8.41 11.34
CA LEU A 67 0.14 -8.55 11.28
C LEU A 67 -0.42 -9.26 12.52
N ARG A 68 0.13 -10.43 12.86
CA ARG A 68 -0.33 -11.22 14.02
C ARG A 68 -0.15 -10.46 15.33
N TRP A 69 0.96 -9.74 15.46
CA TRP A 69 1.17 -8.90 16.63
C TRP A 69 0.13 -7.77 16.71
N LEU A 70 -0.17 -7.08 15.60
CA LEU A 70 -1.19 -6.03 15.54
C LEU A 70 -2.60 -6.58 15.83
N GLN A 71 -2.92 -7.77 15.35
CA GLN A 71 -4.16 -8.49 15.68
C GLN A 71 -4.26 -8.77 17.19
N ALA A 72 -3.16 -9.21 17.81
CA ALA A 72 -3.12 -9.43 19.26
C ALA A 72 -3.30 -8.13 20.07
N GLN A 73 -2.96 -6.97 19.51
CA GLN A 73 -3.26 -5.66 20.10
C GLN A 73 -4.69 -5.16 19.83
N GLY A 74 -5.51 -5.95 19.12
CA GLY A 74 -6.90 -5.64 18.82
C GLY A 74 -7.10 -4.66 17.66
N CYS A 75 -6.13 -4.51 16.75
CA CYS A 75 -6.34 -3.78 15.50
C CYS A 75 -7.44 -4.43 14.65
N GLN A 76 -8.29 -3.61 14.03
CA GLN A 76 -9.41 -4.08 13.20
C GLN A 76 -9.20 -3.82 11.71
N GLN A 77 -8.41 -2.80 11.37
CA GLN A 77 -8.04 -2.48 10.00
C GLN A 77 -6.52 -2.52 9.85
N PHE A 78 -6.06 -3.00 8.69
CA PHE A 78 -4.63 -3.14 8.40
C PHE A 78 -4.27 -2.36 7.13
N TYR A 79 -3.16 -1.64 7.20
CA TYR A 79 -2.63 -0.87 6.08
C TYR A 79 -1.21 -1.32 5.76
N PHE A 80 -1.00 -1.87 4.56
CA PHE A 80 0.35 -2.17 4.10
C PHE A 80 0.93 -0.95 3.37
N LYS A 81 1.91 -0.29 4.00
CA LYS A 81 2.58 0.91 3.50
C LYS A 81 3.85 0.53 2.74
N TYR A 82 3.88 0.91 1.46
CA TYR A 82 5.04 0.83 0.57
C TYR A 82 5.34 2.20 -0.04
N CYS A 83 6.41 2.32 -0.84
CA CYS A 83 6.83 3.58 -1.43
C CYS A 83 5.79 4.14 -2.43
N SER A 84 5.62 5.47 -2.48
CA SER A 84 4.69 6.14 -3.41
C SER A 84 5.13 6.06 -4.88
N THR A 85 6.37 5.63 -5.14
CA THR A 85 6.89 5.31 -6.48
C THR A 85 6.82 3.81 -6.81
N PHE A 86 6.12 3.03 -5.98
CA PHE A 86 5.88 1.60 -6.18
C PHE A 86 7.16 0.74 -6.26
N ASP A 87 8.23 1.19 -5.60
CA ASP A 87 9.56 0.58 -5.56
C ASP A 87 9.52 -0.92 -5.32
N SER A 88 9.73 -1.68 -6.39
CA SER A 88 9.71 -3.14 -6.38
C SER A 88 10.37 -3.67 -7.65
N THR A 89 10.58 -4.98 -7.69
CA THR A 89 10.94 -5.71 -8.91
C THR A 89 9.86 -6.75 -9.22
N ALA A 90 9.99 -7.48 -10.33
CA ALA A 90 9.13 -8.63 -10.61
C ALA A 90 9.22 -9.72 -9.52
N GLN A 91 10.27 -9.72 -8.69
CA GLN A 91 10.41 -10.65 -7.57
C GLN A 91 9.73 -10.16 -6.28
N GLY A 92 9.24 -8.91 -6.24
CA GLY A 92 8.58 -8.35 -5.06
C GLY A 92 9.15 -7.02 -4.56
N ASN A 93 8.73 -6.55 -3.38
CA ASN A 93 7.98 -7.31 -2.36
C ASN A 93 6.51 -6.93 -2.17
N ILE A 94 5.97 -6.00 -2.96
CA ILE A 94 4.60 -5.52 -2.79
C ILE A 94 3.59 -6.67 -3.01
N GLY A 95 3.68 -7.36 -4.16
CA GLY A 95 2.79 -8.48 -4.48
C GLY A 95 2.85 -9.65 -3.50
N PRO A 96 4.05 -10.22 -3.23
CA PRO A 96 4.18 -11.34 -2.31
C PRO A 96 3.65 -11.04 -0.91
N VAL A 97 3.90 -9.83 -0.39
CA VAL A 97 3.40 -9.42 0.94
C VAL A 97 1.89 -9.23 0.91
N LEU A 98 1.32 -8.55 -0.08
CA LEU A 98 -0.13 -8.39 -0.20
C LEU A 98 -0.85 -9.74 -0.28
N ASP A 99 -0.32 -10.68 -1.07
CA ASP A 99 -0.92 -12.01 -1.19
C ASP A 99 -0.91 -12.78 0.13
N ALA A 100 0.18 -12.70 0.89
CA ALA A 100 0.30 -13.33 2.19
C ALA A 100 -0.63 -12.69 3.23
N LEU A 101 -0.71 -11.36 3.26
CA LEU A 101 -1.59 -10.63 4.18
C LEU A 101 -3.07 -10.92 3.89
N LEU A 102 -3.47 -10.91 2.62
CA LEU A 102 -4.83 -11.31 2.20
C LEU A 102 -5.16 -12.72 2.68
N ALA A 103 -4.27 -13.67 2.47
CA ALA A 103 -4.47 -15.06 2.88
C ALA A 103 -4.62 -15.21 4.41
N GLU A 104 -3.77 -14.54 5.21
CA GLU A 104 -3.83 -14.57 6.67
C GLU A 104 -5.10 -13.90 7.21
N LEU A 105 -5.59 -12.85 6.54
CA LEU A 105 -6.82 -12.15 6.89
C LEU A 105 -8.10 -12.87 6.42
N GLY A 106 -7.98 -13.91 5.60
CA GLY A 106 -9.14 -14.56 4.97
C GLY A 106 -9.80 -13.71 3.88
N GLU A 107 -9.08 -12.72 3.36
CA GLU A 107 -9.57 -11.78 2.36
C GLU A 107 -9.13 -12.18 0.94
N THR A 108 -9.93 -11.78 -0.05
CA THR A 108 -9.66 -12.14 -1.46
C THR A 108 -9.09 -10.99 -2.27
N ARG A 109 -9.32 -9.74 -1.84
CA ARG A 109 -9.07 -8.53 -2.63
C ARG A 109 -8.64 -7.35 -1.75
N THR A 110 -7.85 -6.45 -2.33
CA THR A 110 -7.46 -5.17 -1.70
C THR A 110 -7.28 -4.07 -2.75
N VAL A 111 -7.15 -2.83 -2.27
CA VAL A 111 -6.90 -1.65 -3.11
C VAL A 111 -5.41 -1.31 -3.17
N ILE A 112 -4.98 -0.71 -4.28
CA ILE A 112 -3.64 -0.16 -4.50
C ILE A 112 -3.78 1.32 -4.80
N SER A 113 -3.19 2.15 -3.93
CA SER A 113 -3.19 3.61 -4.07
C SER A 113 -1.86 4.19 -3.58
N PRO A 114 -0.82 4.24 -4.43
CA PRO A 114 0.47 4.85 -4.10
C PRO A 114 0.46 6.38 -4.26
N ALA A 115 -0.66 6.96 -4.74
CA ALA A 115 -0.77 8.39 -5.00
C ALA A 115 -0.56 9.21 -3.72
N LEU A 116 0.19 10.31 -3.87
CA LEU A 116 0.38 11.32 -2.85
C LEU A 116 0.55 12.67 -3.56
N PRO A 117 -0.55 13.31 -4.00
CA PRO A 117 -0.50 14.46 -4.91
C PRO A 117 0.28 15.65 -4.35
N VAL A 118 0.25 15.87 -3.03
CA VAL A 118 1.04 16.92 -2.36
C VAL A 118 2.55 16.74 -2.57
N ASN A 119 3.01 15.51 -2.77
CA ASN A 119 4.39 15.17 -3.13
C ASN A 119 4.55 14.89 -4.62
N GLY A 120 3.61 15.30 -5.47
CA GLY A 120 3.68 15.13 -6.92
C GLY A 120 3.56 13.68 -7.40
N ARG A 121 2.88 12.80 -6.65
CA ARG A 121 2.58 11.43 -7.10
C ARG A 121 1.09 11.33 -7.40
N THR A 122 0.75 11.14 -8.66
CA THR A 122 -0.64 11.00 -9.13
C THR A 122 -0.80 9.73 -9.94
N VAL A 123 -2.02 9.21 -10.01
CA VAL A 123 -2.35 8.02 -10.79
C VAL A 123 -3.51 8.34 -11.72
N TYR A 124 -3.32 8.10 -13.01
CA TYR A 124 -4.34 8.31 -14.04
C TYR A 124 -4.36 7.14 -15.02
N GLN A 125 -5.54 6.56 -15.23
CA GLN A 125 -5.72 5.35 -16.04
C GLN A 125 -4.79 4.21 -15.61
N GLY A 126 -4.53 4.10 -14.30
CA GLY A 126 -3.60 3.13 -13.72
C GLY A 126 -2.11 3.42 -13.97
N TYR A 127 -1.76 4.51 -14.64
CA TYR A 127 -0.37 4.96 -14.81
C TYR A 127 0.04 5.87 -13.67
N LEU A 128 1.17 5.55 -13.02
CA LEU A 128 1.77 6.37 -11.97
C LEU A 128 2.65 7.46 -12.59
N PHE A 129 2.44 8.69 -12.15
CA PHE A 129 3.21 9.87 -12.51
C PHE A 129 4.05 10.35 -11.34
N VAL A 130 5.23 10.89 -11.66
CA VAL A 130 6.13 11.59 -10.76
C VAL A 130 6.33 13.00 -11.30
N GLY A 131 5.64 13.96 -10.69
CA GLY A 131 5.48 15.30 -11.26
C GLY A 131 4.75 15.23 -12.60
N GLU A 132 5.38 15.74 -13.65
CA GLU A 132 4.84 15.79 -15.01
C GLU A 132 5.19 14.56 -15.85
N GLN A 133 6.01 13.64 -15.33
CA GLN A 133 6.54 12.50 -16.07
C GLN A 133 5.91 11.18 -15.63
N LEU A 134 5.82 10.22 -16.55
CA LEU A 134 5.53 8.83 -16.18
C LEU A 134 6.64 8.30 -15.27
N LEU A 135 6.30 7.34 -14.39
CA LEU A 135 7.26 6.71 -13.47
C LEU A 135 8.54 6.24 -14.18
N ASN A 136 8.40 5.58 -15.33
CA ASN A 136 9.49 5.03 -16.13
C ASN A 136 10.23 6.02 -17.03
N GLU A 137 9.82 7.28 -17.01
CA GLU A 137 10.49 8.42 -17.64
C GLU A 137 11.10 9.37 -16.61
N SER A 138 10.78 9.17 -15.33
CA SER A 138 11.37 9.88 -14.20
C SER A 138 12.73 9.31 -13.79
N GLY A 139 13.36 9.92 -12.79
CA GLY A 139 14.59 9.39 -12.17
C GLY A 139 14.44 7.96 -11.64
N MET A 140 13.22 7.48 -11.36
CA MET A 140 12.98 6.11 -10.89
C MET A 140 13.34 5.04 -11.92
N ARG A 141 13.41 5.37 -13.21
CA ARG A 141 13.88 4.45 -14.26
C ARG A 141 15.26 3.87 -13.97
N HIS A 142 16.14 4.67 -13.37
CA HIS A 142 17.52 4.29 -13.05
C HIS A 142 17.75 4.14 -11.55
N HIS A 143 16.69 3.90 -10.76
CA HIS A 143 16.82 3.69 -9.32
C HIS A 143 17.80 2.52 -9.06
N PRO A 144 18.80 2.68 -8.16
CA PRO A 144 19.92 1.74 -8.06
C PRO A 144 19.55 0.35 -7.56
N VAL A 145 18.39 0.21 -6.89
CA VAL A 145 17.94 -1.06 -6.28
C VAL A 145 16.70 -1.61 -6.98
N THR A 146 15.79 -0.73 -7.39
CA THR A 146 14.46 -1.07 -7.93
C THR A 146 14.15 -0.19 -9.13
N PRO A 147 14.88 -0.35 -10.26
CA PRO A 147 14.64 0.44 -11.46
C PRO A 147 13.22 0.20 -11.98
N MET A 148 12.47 1.29 -12.18
CA MET A 148 11.06 1.25 -12.58
C MET A 148 10.94 1.48 -14.08
N GLU A 149 10.84 0.41 -14.87
CA GLU A 149 10.83 0.48 -16.35
C GLU A 149 9.43 0.55 -16.98
N ASP A 150 8.39 0.39 -16.17
CA ASP A 150 6.98 0.51 -16.55
C ASP A 150 6.28 1.46 -15.55
N ALA A 151 5.25 2.17 -16.00
CA ALA A 151 4.45 3.06 -15.16
C ALA A 151 3.04 2.54 -14.87
N HIS A 152 2.58 1.49 -15.55
CA HIS A 152 1.24 0.96 -15.34
C HIS A 152 1.19 0.05 -14.11
N LEU A 153 0.56 0.51 -13.04
CA LEU A 153 0.50 -0.16 -11.74
C LEU A 153 -0.08 -1.57 -11.83
N GLY A 154 -1.12 -1.77 -12.65
CA GLY A 154 -1.68 -3.10 -12.89
C GLY A 154 -0.65 -4.12 -13.41
N ARG A 155 0.20 -3.74 -14.38
CA ARG A 155 1.25 -4.61 -14.91
C ARG A 155 2.37 -4.82 -13.89
N LEU A 156 2.72 -3.77 -13.14
CA LEU A 156 3.74 -3.85 -12.09
C LEU A 156 3.34 -4.81 -10.97
N ILE A 157 2.07 -4.78 -10.52
CA ILE A 157 1.60 -5.70 -9.47
C ILE A 157 1.41 -7.13 -10.00
N GLU A 158 0.84 -7.30 -11.19
CA GLU A 158 0.62 -8.63 -11.78
C GLU A 158 1.93 -9.39 -12.06
N ARG A 159 3.04 -8.69 -12.29
CA ARG A 159 4.36 -9.30 -12.47
C ARG A 159 4.95 -9.93 -11.20
N GLN A 160 4.50 -9.49 -10.03
CA GLN A 160 5.05 -9.92 -8.72
C GLN A 160 4.00 -10.58 -7.81
N GLY A 161 2.71 -10.42 -8.10
CA GLY A 161 1.58 -11.01 -7.39
C GLY A 161 1.00 -12.23 -8.09
N ARG A 162 0.08 -12.92 -7.42
CA ARG A 162 -0.57 -14.15 -7.93
C ARG A 162 -1.92 -13.90 -8.63
N GLY A 163 -2.45 -12.69 -8.51
CA GLY A 163 -3.77 -12.32 -9.07
C GLY A 163 -3.68 -11.26 -10.16
N LYS A 164 -4.85 -10.97 -10.74
CA LYS A 164 -5.04 -9.87 -11.69
C LYS A 164 -5.32 -8.56 -10.97
N ALA A 165 -5.05 -7.46 -11.67
CA ALA A 165 -5.41 -6.12 -11.28
C ALA A 165 -6.64 -5.62 -12.06
N ALA A 166 -7.61 -5.05 -11.36
CA ALA A 166 -8.63 -4.20 -11.94
C ALA A 166 -8.26 -2.72 -11.73
N LEU A 167 -8.91 -1.84 -12.48
CA LEU A 167 -8.76 -0.40 -12.37
C LEU A 167 -10.13 0.24 -12.08
N ILE A 168 -10.18 1.09 -11.06
CA ILE A 168 -11.24 2.09 -10.91
C ILE A 168 -10.65 3.42 -11.36
N ALA A 169 -10.99 3.77 -12.60
CA ALA A 169 -10.45 4.95 -13.26
C ALA A 169 -11.01 6.24 -12.68
N TRP A 170 -10.29 7.34 -12.87
CA TRP A 170 -10.60 8.64 -12.29
C TRP A 170 -12.04 9.14 -12.55
N PRO A 171 -12.67 8.94 -13.74
CA PRO A 171 -14.07 9.34 -13.94
C PRO A 171 -15.07 8.67 -12.97
N ILE A 172 -14.72 7.51 -12.41
CA ILE A 172 -15.52 6.85 -11.37
C ILE A 172 -15.23 7.49 -10.01
N VAL A 173 -13.95 7.68 -9.68
CA VAL A 173 -13.50 8.31 -8.42
C VAL A 173 -14.09 9.72 -8.28
N ALA A 174 -14.06 10.52 -9.34
CA ALA A 174 -14.61 11.88 -9.36
C ALA A 174 -16.14 11.96 -9.11
N ARG A 175 -16.87 10.83 -9.15
CA ARG A 175 -18.29 10.77 -8.81
C ARG A 175 -18.56 10.53 -7.32
N GLY A 176 -17.52 10.34 -6.51
CA GLY A 176 -17.64 10.22 -5.05
C GLY A 176 -17.67 8.78 -4.52
N PRO A 177 -17.72 8.63 -3.19
CA PRO A 177 -17.45 7.36 -2.49
C PRO A 177 -18.46 6.27 -2.84
N GLU A 178 -19.73 6.63 -3.05
CA GLU A 178 -20.78 5.68 -3.43
C GLU A 178 -20.51 5.05 -4.79
N ALA A 179 -20.00 5.84 -5.76
CA ALA A 179 -19.65 5.33 -7.09
C ALA A 179 -18.42 4.42 -7.04
N VAL A 180 -17.44 4.73 -6.20
CA VAL A 180 -16.26 3.88 -5.96
C VAL A 180 -16.67 2.57 -5.29
N ALA A 181 -17.49 2.64 -4.23
CA ALA A 181 -18.00 1.45 -3.54
C ALA A 181 -18.80 0.53 -4.49
N ALA A 182 -19.68 1.10 -5.31
CA ALA A 182 -20.42 0.35 -6.32
C ALA A 182 -19.49 -0.30 -7.36
N ALA A 183 -18.45 0.40 -7.81
CA ALA A 183 -17.47 -0.14 -8.74
C ALA A 183 -16.63 -1.27 -8.12
N LEU A 184 -16.20 -1.13 -6.86
CA LEU A 184 -15.53 -2.19 -6.10
C LEU A 184 -16.41 -3.44 -5.97
N ALA A 185 -17.69 -3.25 -5.64
CA ALA A 185 -18.66 -4.34 -5.54
C ALA A 185 -18.94 -5.03 -6.88
N ALA A 186 -18.87 -4.30 -8.00
CA ALA A 186 -19.08 -4.84 -9.34
C ALA A 186 -17.89 -5.66 -9.89
N VAL A 187 -16.73 -5.66 -9.22
CA VAL A 187 -15.60 -6.53 -9.59
C VAL A 187 -15.96 -7.98 -9.24
N ASN A 188 -16.34 -8.75 -10.27
CA ASN A 188 -16.82 -10.12 -10.11
C ASN A 188 -15.81 -11.20 -10.53
N ASP A 189 -14.71 -10.83 -11.21
CA ASP A 189 -13.69 -11.81 -11.62
C ASP A 189 -12.93 -12.31 -10.37
N PRO A 190 -13.03 -13.60 -10.00
CA PRO A 190 -12.36 -14.15 -8.82
C PRO A 190 -10.82 -14.14 -8.96
N ALA A 191 -10.29 -13.97 -10.16
CA ALA A 191 -8.85 -13.80 -10.38
C ALA A 191 -8.35 -12.41 -9.99
N VAL A 192 -9.22 -11.40 -9.89
CA VAL A 192 -8.82 -10.05 -9.46
C VAL A 192 -8.55 -10.07 -7.97
N ARG A 193 -7.31 -9.73 -7.59
CA ARG A 193 -6.87 -9.59 -6.19
C ARG A 193 -6.53 -8.15 -5.82
N TYR A 194 -6.23 -7.33 -6.83
CA TYR A 194 -5.79 -5.95 -6.64
C TYR A 194 -6.71 -5.01 -7.41
N VAL A 195 -7.12 -3.91 -6.79
CA VAL A 195 -7.86 -2.85 -7.47
C VAL A 195 -7.06 -1.56 -7.38
N VAL A 196 -6.49 -1.14 -8.52
CA VAL A 196 -5.80 0.14 -8.63
C VAL A 196 -6.85 1.25 -8.62
N LEU A 197 -6.65 2.26 -7.79
CA LEU A 197 -7.47 3.48 -7.76
C LEU A 197 -6.68 4.64 -8.38
N ASP A 198 -7.29 5.33 -9.32
CA ASP A 198 -6.75 6.61 -9.79
C ASP A 198 -6.92 7.69 -8.70
N ALA A 199 -5.98 8.62 -8.62
CA ALA A 199 -6.07 9.81 -7.78
C ALA A 199 -5.18 10.92 -8.36
N LEU A 200 -5.79 12.08 -8.62
CA LEU A 200 -5.13 13.27 -9.17
C LEU A 200 -4.95 14.36 -8.12
N SER A 201 -5.73 14.31 -7.05
CA SER A 201 -5.81 15.33 -6.00
C SER A 201 -6.02 14.72 -4.62
N GLU A 202 -5.85 15.53 -3.57
CA GLU A 202 -6.18 15.11 -2.19
C GLU A 202 -7.66 14.76 -2.05
N GLN A 203 -8.55 15.45 -2.77
CA GLN A 203 -9.98 15.15 -2.74
C GLN A 203 -10.30 13.73 -3.27
N ASP A 204 -9.54 13.26 -4.25
CA ASP A 204 -9.68 11.89 -4.75
C ASP A 204 -9.23 10.85 -3.70
N LEU A 205 -8.27 11.19 -2.82
CA LEU A 205 -7.84 10.31 -1.72
C LEU A 205 -8.83 10.27 -0.56
N LEU A 206 -9.59 11.35 -0.36
CA LEU A 206 -10.68 11.41 0.63
C LEU A 206 -11.95 10.68 0.18
N THR A 207 -12.03 10.33 -1.10
CA THR A 207 -13.18 9.66 -1.74
C THR A 207 -13.08 8.14 -1.60
#